data_AF-A0A966QA47-F1
#
_entry.id   AF-A0A966QA47-F1
#
_cell.length_a   1.000
_cell.length_b   1.000
_cell.length_c   1.000
_cell.angle_alpha   90.00
_cell.angle_beta   90.00
_cell.angle_gamma   90.00
#
_symmetry.space_group_name_H-M   'P 1'
#
loop_
_entity.id
_entity.type
_entity.pdbx_description
1 polymer ?
#
loop_
_entity_poly.entity_id
_entity_poly.type
_entity_poly.pdbx_seq_one_letter_code
_entity_poly.pdbx_strand_id
1 'polypeptide(L)'
;AWKHLWNPWRPSWGEPYTEQVARMKAAVEAARVAANGKDAIVVSHQLPIWILRSSVEGRRFLHDPRKRQCTLASVTSLHFDASGRVVALSYSEPAAHLLPTKKK
;
A
#
# COMPACT_ATOMS: atom_id res chain seq x y z
N ALA A 1 -28.26 -4.01 -5.73
CA ALA A 1 -26.88 -4.53 -5.53
C ALA A 1 -26.27 -5.13 -6.81
N TRP A 2 -26.95 -6.06 -7.50
CA TRP A 2 -26.37 -6.79 -8.65
C TRP A 2 -26.02 -5.94 -9.89
N LYS A 3 -26.77 -4.87 -10.15
CA LYS A 3 -26.47 -3.92 -11.25
C LYS A 3 -25.09 -3.26 -11.17
N HIS A 4 -24.45 -3.24 -9.99
CA HIS A 4 -23.13 -2.64 -9.79
C HIS A 4 -21.96 -3.62 -10.00
N LEU A 5 -22.28 -4.92 -10.12
CA LEU A 5 -21.32 -6.02 -10.28
C LEU A 5 -21.24 -6.55 -11.72
N TRP A 6 -22.09 -6.05 -12.63
CA TRP A 6 -22.20 -6.54 -14.00
C TRP A 6 -20.95 -6.30 -14.85
N ASN A 7 -20.21 -5.23 -14.56
CA ASN A 7 -18.97 -4.90 -15.24
C ASN A 7 -17.79 -5.05 -14.26
N PRO A 8 -17.14 -6.22 -14.23
CA PRO A 8 -15.99 -6.44 -13.37
C PRO A 8 -14.77 -5.57 -13.75
N TRP A 9 -14.75 -5.03 -14.98
CA TRP A 9 -13.67 -4.18 -15.49
C TRP A 9 -13.87 -2.69 -15.19
N ARG A 10 -15.10 -2.27 -14.89
CA ARG A 10 -15.45 -0.95 -14.36
C ARG A 10 -16.35 -1.12 -13.13
N PRO A 11 -15.79 -1.67 -12.04
CA PRO A 11 -16.56 -1.93 -10.84
C PRO A 11 -17.04 -0.60 -10.25
N SER A 12 -18.35 -0.39 -10.20
CA SER A 12 -18.96 0.83 -9.64
C SER A 12 -19.11 0.79 -8.12
N TRP A 13 -18.68 -0.30 -7.47
CA TRP A 13 -18.91 -0.54 -6.04
C TRP A 13 -17.72 -0.13 -5.16
N GLY A 14 -16.63 0.38 -5.73
CA GLY A 14 -15.42 0.74 -4.98
C GLY A 14 -14.59 1.82 -5.66
N GLU A 15 -13.58 2.30 -4.93
CA GLU A 15 -12.64 3.31 -5.40
C GLU A 15 -11.62 2.69 -6.39
N PRO A 16 -11.44 3.28 -7.58
CA PRO A 16 -10.41 2.86 -8.53
C PRO A 16 -9.02 2.83 -7.89
N TYR A 17 -8.20 1.84 -8.25
CA TYR A 17 -6.85 1.73 -7.70
C TYR A 17 -5.98 2.95 -7.98
N THR A 18 -6.15 3.61 -9.12
CA THR A 18 -5.45 4.85 -9.45
C THR A 18 -5.79 6.00 -8.49
N GLU A 19 -7.04 6.09 -8.06
CA GLU A 19 -7.48 7.08 -7.07
C GLU A 19 -6.93 6.73 -5.67
N GLN A 20 -6.97 5.45 -5.29
CA GLN A 20 -6.33 4.97 -4.05
C GLN A 20 -4.83 5.30 -4.01
N VAL A 21 -4.11 5.10 -5.12
CA VAL A 21 -2.69 5.46 -5.24
C VAL A 21 -2.52 6.96 -5.05
N ALA A 22 -3.30 7.80 -5.73
CA ALA A 22 -3.19 9.25 -5.64
C ALA A 22 -3.41 9.73 -4.20
N ARG A 23 -4.44 9.20 -3.52
CA ARG A 23 -4.76 9.53 -2.14
C ARG A 23 -3.68 9.08 -1.15
N MET A 24 -3.17 7.87 -1.32
CA MET A 24 -2.07 7.35 -0.47
C MET A 24 -0.76 8.11 -0.72
N LYS A 25 -0.44 8.49 -1.96
CA LYS A 25 0.73 9.34 -2.27
C LYS A 25 0.61 10.71 -1.61
N ALA A 26 -0.56 11.33 -1.65
CA ALA A 26 -0.79 12.60 -0.97
C ALA A 26 -0.61 12.49 0.56
N ALA A 27 -1.11 11.42 1.18
CA ALA A 27 -0.93 11.17 2.61
C ALA A 27 0.56 10.96 2.99
N VAL A 28 1.29 10.17 2.19
CA VAL A 28 2.73 9.95 2.38
C VAL A 28 3.51 11.26 2.24
N GLU A 29 3.19 12.06 1.23
CA GLU A 29 3.86 13.34 1.00
C GLU A 29 3.57 14.34 2.12
N ALA A 30 2.33 14.43 2.59
CA ALA A 30 1.98 15.26 3.74
C ALA A 30 2.76 14.84 5.00
N ALA A 31 2.90 13.53 5.25
CA ALA A 31 3.67 13.01 6.36
C ALA A 31 5.18 13.30 6.21
N ARG A 32 5.74 13.16 5.00
CA ARG A 32 7.15 13.48 4.69
C ARG A 32 7.46 14.95 4.96
N VAL A 33 6.59 15.85 4.48
CA VAL A 33 6.73 17.29 4.71
C VAL A 33 6.64 17.63 6.20
N ALA A 34 5.65 17.07 6.91
CA ALA A 34 5.48 17.30 8.35
C ALA A 34 6.66 16.77 9.19
N ALA A 35 7.29 15.67 8.77
CA ALA A 35 8.44 15.10 9.47
C ALA A 35 9.74 15.91 9.33
N ASN A 36 9.83 16.79 8.32
CA ASN A 36 10.93 17.74 8.13
C ASN A 36 12.33 17.12 8.26
N GLY A 37 12.61 16.09 7.47
CA GLY A 37 13.91 15.38 7.46
C GLY A 37 14.03 14.26 8.49
N LYS A 38 12.98 13.98 9.27
CA LYS A 38 12.87 12.80 10.15
C LYS A 38 12.00 11.73 9.50
N ASP A 39 11.96 10.56 10.13
CA ASP A 39 11.04 9.50 9.76
C ASP A 39 9.59 9.82 10.14
N ALA A 40 8.65 9.40 9.30
CA ALA A 40 7.21 9.52 9.54
C ALA A 40 6.53 8.15 9.38
N ILE A 41 5.46 7.92 10.15
CA ILE A 41 4.66 6.69 10.07
C ILE A 41 3.26 7.03 9.59
N VAL A 42 2.81 6.32 8.56
CA VAL A 42 1.42 6.37 8.07
C VAL A 42 0.80 4.99 8.27
N VAL A 43 -0.31 4.95 9.01
CA VAL A 43 -1.06 3.71 9.27
C VAL A 43 -2.26 3.64 8.35
N SER A 44 -2.44 2.50 7.68
CA SER A 44 -3.53 2.28 6.74
C SER A 44 -3.91 0.80 6.69
N HIS A 45 -4.82 0.44 5.79
CA HIS A 45 -5.28 -0.92 5.59
C HIS A 45 -4.50 -1.64 4.49
N GLN A 46 -4.66 -2.97 4.48
CA GLN A 46 -3.90 -3.87 3.63
C GLN A 46 -3.91 -3.51 2.14
N LEU A 47 -5.09 -3.20 1.59
CA LEU A 47 -5.24 -2.92 0.15
C LEU A 47 -4.60 -1.59 -0.26
N PRO A 48 -4.87 -0.45 0.38
CA PRO A 48 -4.20 0.81 0.06
C PRO A 48 -2.67 0.74 0.13
N ILE A 49 -2.12 0.08 1.16
CA ILE A 49 -0.66 -0.11 1.32
C ILE A 49 -0.10 -0.90 0.13
N TRP A 50 -0.74 -2.02 -0.21
CA TRP A 50 -0.29 -2.88 -1.30
C TRP A 50 -0.37 -2.22 -2.67
N ILE A 51 -1.43 -1.47 -2.93
CA ILE A 51 -1.64 -0.78 -4.20
C ILE A 51 -0.68 0.41 -4.36
N LEU A 52 -0.41 1.17 -3.29
CA LEU A 52 0.64 2.20 -3.28
C LEU A 52 2.00 1.57 -3.60
N ARG A 53 2.38 0.50 -2.88
CA ARG A 53 3.62 -0.23 -3.12
C ARG A 53 3.73 -0.72 -4.56
N SER A 54 2.66 -1.34 -5.08
CA SER A 54 2.61 -1.82 -6.46
C SER A 54 2.85 -0.69 -7.46
N SER A 55 2.27 0.50 -7.23
CA SER A 55 2.51 1.67 -8.07
C SER A 55 3.96 2.17 -7.99
N VAL A 56 4.58 2.15 -6.80
CA VAL A 56 5.98 2.58 -6.61
C VAL A 56 6.94 1.61 -7.29
N GLU A 57 6.68 0.30 -7.19
CA GLU A 57 7.48 -0.76 -7.81
C GLU A 57 7.18 -0.96 -9.32
N GLY A 58 6.27 -0.17 -9.91
CA GLY A 58 5.90 -0.30 -11.33
C GLY A 58 5.12 -1.58 -11.69
N ARG A 59 4.49 -2.22 -10.71
CA ARG A 59 3.73 -3.48 -10.88
C ARG A 59 2.32 -3.22 -11.40
N ARG A 60 1.74 -4.24 -12.07
CA ARG A 60 0.31 -4.25 -12.45
C ARG A 60 -0.58 -4.28 -11.21
N PHE A 61 -1.70 -3.58 -11.25
CA PHE A 61 -2.69 -3.63 -10.16
C PHE A 61 -3.55 -4.90 -10.15
N LEU A 62 -3.59 -5.66 -11.25
CA LEU A 62 -4.20 -6.98 -11.25
C LEU A 62 -3.26 -7.95 -10.51
N HIS A 63 -3.71 -8.50 -9.38
CA HIS A 63 -2.91 -9.34 -8.50
C HIS A 63 -3.77 -10.40 -7.82
N ASP A 64 -3.13 -11.42 -7.24
CA ASP A 64 -3.77 -12.36 -6.32
C ASP A 64 -3.79 -11.74 -4.91
N PRO A 65 -4.97 -11.44 -4.32
CA PRO A 65 -5.06 -10.82 -3.00
C PRO A 65 -4.41 -11.62 -1.86
N ARG A 66 -4.22 -12.93 -2.04
CA ARG A 66 -3.60 -13.83 -1.05
C ARG A 66 -2.07 -13.73 -1.02
N LYS A 67 -1.46 -13.14 -2.05
CA LYS A 67 -0.01 -13.00 -2.19
C LYS A 67 0.51 -11.62 -1.77
N ARG A 68 -0.34 -10.77 -1.19
CA ARG A 68 0.03 -9.43 -0.74
C ARG A 68 0.98 -9.50 0.45
N GLN A 69 2.11 -8.82 0.36
CA GLN A 69 3.01 -8.60 1.50
C GLN A 69 2.48 -7.41 2.31
N CYS A 70 1.59 -7.70 3.26
CA CYS A 70 1.04 -6.74 4.20
C CYS A 70 0.34 -7.50 5.36
N THR A 71 1.12 -8.32 6.07
CA THR A 71 0.66 -9.06 7.24
C THR A 71 0.55 -8.14 8.47
N LEU A 72 0.09 -8.70 9.60
CA LEU A 72 -0.12 -7.98 10.86
C LEU A 72 1.13 -7.19 11.26
N ALA A 73 0.95 -5.88 11.48
CA ALA A 73 2.00 -4.94 11.89
C ALA A 73 3.30 -5.05 11.07
N SER A 74 3.19 -5.42 9.79
CA SER A 74 4.29 -5.32 8.84
C SER A 74 4.54 -3.87 8.44
N VAL A 75 5.78 -3.56 8.05
CA VAL A 75 6.21 -2.21 7.68
C VAL A 75 6.71 -2.22 6.23
N THR A 76 6.15 -1.35 5.41
CA THR A 76 6.67 -1.03 4.08
C THR A 76 7.29 0.37 4.14
N SER A 77 8.60 0.46 4.02
CA SER A 77 9.35 1.72 4.10
C SER A 77 9.63 2.26 2.70
N LEU A 78 9.31 3.53 2.47
CA LEU A 78 9.69 4.27 1.28
C LEU A 78 10.88 5.17 1.63
N HIS A 79 11.98 5.01 0.91
CA HIS A 79 13.20 5.80 1.12
C HIS A 79 13.24 6.94 0.12
N PHE A 80 13.39 8.17 0.62
CA PHE A 80 13.40 9.39 -0.18
C PHE A 80 14.80 9.97 -0.31
N ASP A 81 15.13 10.52 -1.47
CA ASP A 81 16.31 11.36 -1.64
C ASP A 81 16.06 12.81 -1.21
N ALA A 82 17.09 13.65 -1.31
CA ALA A 82 17.01 15.07 -1.00
C ALA A 82 16.02 15.84 -1.88
N SER A 83 15.66 15.31 -3.05
CA SER A 83 14.66 15.92 -3.96
C SER A 83 13.22 15.52 -3.63
N GLY A 84 13.03 14.62 -2.65
CA GLY A 84 11.72 14.06 -2.30
C GLY A 84 11.25 12.95 -3.24
N ARG A 85 12.14 12.36 -4.04
CA ARG A 85 11.81 11.21 -4.89
C ARG A 85 12.06 9.90 -4.15
N VAL A 86 11.19 8.92 -4.35
CA VAL A 86 11.38 7.59 -3.80
C VAL A 86 12.51 6.89 -4.57
N VAL A 87 13.58 6.52 -3.87
CA VAL A 87 14.76 5.85 -4.44
C VAL A 87 14.85 4.37 -4.09
N ALA A 88 14.20 3.95 -2.99
CA ALA A 88 14.16 2.55 -2.58
C ALA A 88 12.89 2.23 -1.79
N LEU A 89 12.59 0.93 -1.71
CA LEU A 89 11.51 0.38 -0.90
C LEU A 89 12.01 -0.86 -0.16
N SER A 90 11.71 -0.94 1.14
CA SER A 90 12.00 -2.13 1.96
C SER A 90 10.75 -2.62 2.68
N TYR A 91 10.71 -3.93 2.98
CA TYR A 91 9.61 -4.57 3.68
C TYR A 91 10.13 -5.36 4.88
N SER A 92 9.45 -5.26 6.02
CA SER A 92 9.75 -6.05 7.21
C SER A 92 8.48 -6.50 7.93
N GLU A 93 8.57 -7.61 8.67
CA GLU A 93 7.48 -8.16 9.49
C GLU A 93 7.90 -8.32 10.96
N PRO A 94 8.04 -7.23 11.72
CA PRO A 94 8.50 -7.29 13.12
C PRO A 94 7.61 -8.17 14.00
N ALA A 95 6.30 -8.18 13.73
CA ALA A 95 5.30 -8.95 14.45
C ALA A 95 5.03 -10.34 13.84
N ALA A 96 5.92 -10.86 12.99
CA ALA A 96 5.71 -12.17 12.33
C ALA A 96 5.43 -13.31 13.31
N HIS A 97 6.00 -13.25 14.52
CA HIS A 97 5.78 -14.22 15.60
C HIS A 97 4.34 -14.27 16.14
N LEU A 98 3.51 -13.25 15.86
CA LEU A 98 2.09 -13.21 16.23
C LEU A 98 1.17 -13.79 15.15
N LEU A 99 1.71 -14.15 13.98
CA LEU A 99 0.91 -14.70 12.89
C LEU A 99 0.45 -16.12 13.24
N PRO A 100 -0.79 -16.50 12.86
CA PRO A 100 -1.26 -17.86 13.07
C PRO A 100 -0.35 -18.85 12.35
N THR A 101 -0.02 -19.95 13.02
CA THR A 101 0.71 -21.06 12.38
C THR A 101 -0.10 -21.54 11.18
N LYS A 102 0.53 -21.56 10.01
CA LYS A 102 -0.09 -22.03 8.78
C LYS A 102 -0.51 -23.49 8.98
N LYS A 103 -1.81 -23.78 8.99
CA LYS A 103 -2.30 -25.16 8.96
C LYS A 103 -1.81 -25.77 7.65
N LYS A 104 -1.10 -26.90 7.75
CA LYS A 104 -0.61 -27.67 6.60
C LYS A 104 -1.78 -28.20 5.77
#